data_AF-A0A6B3H9B3-F1
#
_entry.id   AF-A0A6B3H9B3-F1
#
_cell.length_a   1.000
_cell.length_b   1.000
_cell.length_c   1.000
_cell.angle_alpha   90.00
_cell.angle_beta   90.00
_cell.angle_gamma   90.00
#
_symmetry.space_group_name_H-M   'P 1'
#
loop_
_entity.id
_entity.type
_entity.pdbx_description
1 polymer ?
#
loop_
_entity_poly.entity_id
_entity_poly.type
_entity_poly.pdbx_seq_one_letter_code
_entity_poly.pdbx_strand_id
1 'polypeptide(L)' 'RSVFDDDVLLALAVEAGLDADEARAVLADPEAYADEVRADEREASELGANAVPFFVLDRRYGISGGQPSEVFVQALEQA' A
#
# COMPACT_ATOMS: atom_id res chain seq x y z
N ARG A 1 -6.09 -18.42 0.93
CA ARG A 1 -4.65 -18.56 1.25
C ARG A 1 -4.27 -17.42 2.21
N SER A 2 -3.57 -17.69 3.31
CA SER A 2 -3.20 -16.65 4.29
C SER A 2 -2.00 -15.86 3.78
N VAL A 3 -2.03 -14.54 3.88
CA VAL A 3 -0.88 -13.68 3.55
C VAL A 3 0.10 -13.53 4.72
N PHE A 4 -0.07 -14.31 5.79
CA PHE A 4 0.88 -14.41 6.92
C PHE A 4 1.71 -15.70 6.87
N ASP A 5 1.61 -16.45 5.78
CA ASP A 5 2.38 -17.66 5.55
C ASP A 5 3.42 -17.34 4.47
N ASP A 6 4.70 -17.50 4.81
CA ASP A 6 5.83 -17.14 3.95
C ASP A 6 5.81 -17.91 2.63
N ASP A 7 5.39 -19.18 2.63
CA ASP A 7 5.30 -19.96 1.39
C ASP A 7 4.20 -19.42 0.48
N VAL A 8 3.09 -18.94 1.06
CA VAL A 8 2.01 -18.30 0.32
C VAL A 8 2.43 -16.94 -0.23
N LEU A 9 3.12 -16.12 0.56
CA LEU A 9 3.63 -14.82 0.14
C LEU A 9 4.70 -14.94 -0.95
N LEU A 10 5.61 -15.91 -0.82
CA LEU A 10 6.63 -16.17 -1.83
C LEU A 10 6.00 -16.58 -3.17
N ALA A 11 5.00 -17.48 -3.13
CA ALA A 11 4.28 -17.88 -4.33
C ALA A 11 3.56 -16.69 -5.00
N LEU A 12 2.97 -15.79 -4.20
CA LEU A 12 2.35 -14.54 -4.68
C LEU A 12 3.38 -13.58 -5.30
N ALA A 13 4.54 -13.43 -4.68
CA ALA A 13 5.61 -12.57 -5.19
C ALA A 13 6.10 -13.03 -6.57
N VAL A 14 6.33 -14.33 -6.74
CA VAL A 14 6.72 -14.91 -8.04
C VAL A 14 5.59 -14.80 -9.07
N GLU A 15 4.34 -15.01 -8.67
CA GLU A 15 3.15 -14.80 -9.54
C GLU A 15 3.07 -13.35 -10.04
N ALA A 16 3.47 -12.38 -9.21
CA ALA A 16 3.56 -10.96 -9.56
C ALA A 16 4.82 -10.60 -10.40
N GLY A 17 5.71 -11.56 -10.67
CA GLY A 17 6.90 -11.39 -11.51
C GLY A 17 8.17 -10.98 -10.76
N LEU A 18 8.21 -11.09 -9.42
CA LEU A 18 9.39 -10.83 -8.61
C LEU A 18 10.36 -12.02 -8.62
N ASP A 19 11.65 -11.75 -8.40
CA ASP A 19 12.65 -12.79 -8.24
C ASP A 19 12.43 -13.58 -6.95
N ALA A 20 12.53 -14.91 -7.04
CA ALA A 20 12.21 -15.79 -5.93
C ALA A 20 13.27 -15.76 -4.82
N ASP A 21 14.54 -15.54 -5.16
CA ASP A 21 15.63 -15.52 -4.18
C ASP A 21 15.65 -14.18 -3.44
N GLU A 22 15.42 -13.08 -4.15
CA GLU A 22 15.23 -11.75 -3.53
C GLU A 22 14.01 -11.71 -2.62
N ALA A 23 12.86 -12.20 -3.08
CA ALA A 23 11.64 -12.24 -2.26
C ALA A 23 11.84 -13.10 -1.00
N ARG A 24 12.52 -14.24 -1.12
CA ARG A 24 12.84 -15.09 0.04
C ARG A 24 13.79 -14.41 1.02
N ALA A 25 14.78 -13.67 0.53
CA ALA A 25 15.70 -12.92 1.38
C ALA A 25 14.97 -11.85 2.20
N VAL A 26 14.03 -11.13 1.57
CA VAL A 26 13.18 -10.14 2.25
C VAL A 26 12.27 -10.80 3.28
N LEU A 27 11.59 -11.90 2.94
CA LEU A 27 10.72 -12.61 3.89
C LEU A 27 11.49 -13.17 5.10
N ALA A 28 12.76 -13.52 4.94
CA ALA A 28 13.61 -14.01 6.02
C ALA A 28 14.17 -12.90 6.92
N ASP A 29 14.03 -11.63 6.54
CA ASP A 29 14.51 -10.46 7.29
C ASP A 29 13.32 -9.62 7.79
N PRO A 30 12.95 -9.72 9.08
CA PRO A 30 11.84 -8.96 9.65
C PRO A 30 12.00 -7.44 9.58
N GLU A 31 13.23 -6.94 9.43
CA GLU A 31 13.51 -5.51 9.36
C GLU A 31 13.48 -5.00 7.91
N ALA A 32 13.53 -5.89 6.91
CA ALA A 32 13.45 -5.51 5.51
C ALA A 32 12.12 -4.80 5.22
N TYR A 33 12.20 -3.54 4.79
CA TYR A 33 11.08 -2.63 4.54
C TYR A 33 10.23 -2.26 5.77
N ALA A 34 10.61 -2.68 6.98
CA ALA A 34 9.81 -2.43 8.18
C ALA A 34 9.72 -0.93 8.49
N ASP A 35 10.84 -0.21 8.42
CA ASP A 35 10.90 1.23 8.67
C ASP A 35 10.15 2.03 7.61
N GLU A 36 10.24 1.63 6.34
CA GLU A 36 9.51 2.22 5.21
C GLU A 36 7.99 2.04 5.39
N VAL A 37 7.51 0.84 5.71
CA VAL A 37 6.07 0.59 5.96
C VAL A 37 5.57 1.44 7.14
N ARG A 38 6.36 1.55 8.21
CA ARG A 38 6.02 2.40 9.36
C ARG A 38 6.04 3.89 9.00
N ALA A 39 6.89 4.30 8.05
CA ALA A 39 6.92 5.67 7.55
C ALA A 39 5.65 5.99 6.74
N ASP A 40 5.21 5.08 5.86
CA ASP A 40 3.98 5.23 5.08
C ASP A 40 2.74 5.31 6.00
N GLU A 41 2.68 4.50 7.06
CA GLU A 41 1.61 4.54 8.07
C GLU A 41 1.56 5.92 8.78
N ARG A 42 2.73 6.49 9.11
CA ARG A 42 2.83 7.83 9.72
C ARG A 42 2.39 8.92 8.75
N GLU A 43 2.88 8.89 7.51
CA GLU A 43 2.50 9.86 6.48
C GLU A 43 0.99 9.84 6.23
N ALA A 44 0.38 8.65 6.11
CA ALA A 44 -1.06 8.51 5.95
C ALA A 44 -1.83 9.15 7.12
N SER A 45 -1.38 8.93 8.36
CA SER A 45 -1.96 9.54 9.57
C SER A 45 -1.84 11.07 9.56
N GLU A 46 -0.67 11.61 9.20
CA GLU A 46 -0.43 13.06 9.07
C GLU A 46 -1.32 13.72 7.99
N LEU A 47 -1.63 12.98 6.93
CA LEU A 47 -2.57 13.39 5.88
C LEU A 47 -4.05 13.19 6.26
N GLY A 48 -4.34 12.69 7.46
CA GLY A 48 -5.69 12.53 8.00
C GLY A 48 -6.38 11.21 7.65
N ALA A 49 -5.65 10.22 7.13
CA ALA A 49 -6.18 8.90 6.84
C ALA A 49 -6.43 8.12 8.13
N ASN A 50 -7.71 8.02 8.54
CA ASN A 50 -8.14 7.25 9.71
C ASN A 50 -8.80 5.91 9.35
N ALA A 51 -9.02 5.66 8.07
CA ALA A 51 -9.61 4.45 7.53
C ALA A 51 -9.16 4.27 6.08
N VAL A 52 -9.17 3.03 5.58
CA VAL A 52 -8.80 2.69 4.20
C VAL A 52 -10.02 2.21 3.40
N PRO A 53 -10.04 2.41 2.07
CA PRO A 53 -9.05 3.14 1.28
C PRO A 53 -9.16 4.66 1.49
N PHE A 54 -8.02 5.36 1.43
CA PHE A 54 -7.93 6.81 1.48
C PHE A 54 -6.98 7.26 0.37
N PHE A 55 -7.41 8.24 -0.41
CA PHE A 55 -6.67 8.74 -1.56
C PHE A 55 -6.31 10.20 -1.33
N VAL A 56 -5.09 10.58 -1.69
CA VAL A 56 -4.59 11.94 -1.57
C VAL A 56 -4.16 12.44 -2.93
N LEU A 57 -4.74 13.54 -3.39
CA LEU A 57 -4.43 14.20 -4.65
C LEU A 57 -3.66 15.50 -4.34
N ASP A 58 -2.50 15.67 -4.97
CA ASP A 58 -1.59 16.80 -4.81
C ASP A 58 -1.31 17.22 -3.35
N ARG A 59 -1.27 16.23 -2.45
CA ARG A 59 -1.09 16.43 -0.99
C ARG A 59 -2.10 17.41 -0.37
N ARG A 60 -3.23 17.67 -1.04
CA ARG A 60 -4.20 18.71 -0.67
C ARG A 60 -5.62 18.19 -0.55
N TYR A 61 -6.03 17.33 -1.47
CA TYR A 61 -7.40 16.81 -1.52
C TYR A 61 -7.44 15.36 -1.08
N GLY A 62 -8.18 15.08 0.00
CA GLY A 62 -8.38 13.74 0.52
C GLY A 62 -9.74 13.16 0.10
N ILE A 63 -9.76 11.92 -0.39
CA ILE A 63 -10.97 11.15 -0.68
C ILE A 63 -10.98 9.91 0.20
N SER A 64 -11.99 9.78 1.06
CA SER A 64 -12.13 8.63 1.97
C SER A 64 -13.16 7.62 1.46
N GLY A 65 -12.79 6.35 1.51
CA GLY A 65 -13.61 5.21 1.11
C GLY A 65 -13.57 4.89 -0.38
N GLY A 66 -14.16 3.75 -0.75
CA GLY A 66 -14.31 3.34 -2.14
C GLY A 66 -15.41 4.13 -2.85
N GLN A 67 -15.13 5.40 -3.14
CA GLN A 67 -16.07 6.30 -3.82
C GLN A 67 -16.33 5.87 -5.28
N PRO A 68 -17.43 6.32 -5.90
CA PRO A 68 -17.66 6.14 -7.32
C PRO A 68 -16.58 6.83 -8.17
N SER A 69 -16.31 6.29 -9.36
CA SER A 69 -15.30 6.83 -10.30
C SER A 69 -15.49 8.30 -10.60
N GLU A 70 -16.74 8.79 -10.63
CA GLU A 70 -17.07 10.18 -10.94
C GLU A 70 -16.50 11.14 -9.90
N VAL A 71 -16.44 10.74 -8.62
CA VAL A 71 -15.85 11.53 -7.54
C VAL A 71 -14.35 11.68 -7.76
N PHE A 72 -13.67 10.62 -8.20
CA PHE A 72 -12.24 10.67 -8.52
C PHE A 72 -11.95 11.58 -9.72
N VAL A 73 -12.75 11.49 -10.79
CA VAL A 73 -12.59 12.36 -11.97
C VAL A 73 -12.74 13.83 -11.58
N GLN A 74 -13.79 14.18 -10.82
CA GLN A 74 -14.00 15.56 -10.36
C GLN A 74 -12.86 16.06 -9.48
N ALA A 75 -12.34 15.21 -8.58
CA ALA A 75 -11.23 15.58 -7.72
C ALA A 75 -9.93 15.80 -8.51
N LEU A 76 -9.67 14.98 -9.53
CA LEU A 76 -8.53 15.14 -10.44
C LEU A 76 -8.63 16.43 -11.28
N GLU A 77 -9.83 16.82 -11.69
CA GLU A 77 -10.06 18.08 -12.43
C GLU A 77 -9.91 19.34 -11.54
N GLN A 78 -10.07 19.21 -10.23
CA GLN A 78 -10.00 20.32 -9.26
C GLN A 78 -8.65 20.45 -8.55
N ALA A 79 -7.78 19.43 -8.68
CA ALA A 79 -6.47 19.37 -8.04
C ALA A 79 -5.53 20.49 -8.52
#